data_AF-A0A3C1BDH8-F1
#
_entry.id   AF-A0A3C1BDH8-F1
#
_cell.length_a   1.000
_cell.length_b   1.000
_cell.length_c   1.000
_cell.angle_alpha   90.00
_cell.angle_beta   90.00
_cell.angle_gamma   90.00
#
_symmetry.space_group_name_H-M   'P 1'
#
loop_
_entity.id
_entity.type
_entity.pdbx_description
1 polymer ?
#
loop_
_entity_poly.entity_id
_entity_poly.type
_entity_poly.pdbx_seq_one_letter_code
_entity_poly.pdbx_strand_id
1 'polypeptide(L)'
;MLETTEKKMISVAIHETEVSLKNYKEYDDVINIFDKIKKKEVPDPPLYLEWNIWRALVMMNYAKEVKGNFSIDLDGVPLNTALGNIPDIEIEYEGFKVIVEVTMSSGNKQYEMEGEPVARHFGKIQHGSTVPVYCLFVAPRISEGALAHFFNLNRFNTKAYGGKTRIVPMSLDQFIAFITIAKNSRFNHPGILKTYLDLMITNNQSVDDEVIWFQQINDSIPAWVN
;
A
#
# COMPACT_ATOMS: atom_id res chain seq x y z
N MET A 1 -10.80 -8.81 -31.94
CA MET A 1 -11.03 -7.39 -32.31
C MET A 1 -11.75 -6.64 -31.20
N LEU A 2 -12.96 -7.05 -30.78
CA LEU A 2 -13.69 -6.41 -29.67
C LEU A 2 -12.89 -6.39 -28.35
N GLU A 3 -12.34 -7.53 -27.93
CA GLU A 3 -11.49 -7.61 -26.72
C GLU A 3 -10.23 -6.72 -26.79
N THR A 4 -9.69 -6.50 -27.99
CA THR A 4 -8.51 -5.65 -28.20
C THR A 4 -8.88 -4.18 -28.07
N THR A 5 -10.06 -3.80 -28.57
CA THR A 5 -10.61 -2.45 -28.43
C THR A 5 -10.96 -2.14 -26.98
N GLU A 6 -11.60 -3.07 -26.27
CA GLU A 6 -11.97 -2.91 -24.86
C GLU A 6 -10.75 -2.74 -23.95
N LYS A 7 -9.72 -3.59 -24.10
CA LYS A 7 -8.45 -3.43 -23.37
C LYS A 7 -7.79 -2.08 -23.62
N LYS A 8 -7.87 -1.58 -24.86
CA LYS A 8 -7.33 -0.25 -25.20
C LYS A 8 -8.12 0.86 -24.50
N MET A 9 -9.45 0.75 -24.43
CA MET A 9 -10.29 1.74 -23.74
C MET A 9 -10.05 1.73 -22.22
N ILE A 10 -9.92 0.57 -21.59
CA ILE A 10 -9.59 0.46 -20.15
C ILE A 10 -8.22 1.10 -19.87
N SER A 11 -7.21 0.84 -20.72
CA SER A 11 -5.90 1.49 -20.58
C SER A 11 -5.98 3.02 -20.69
N VAL A 12 -6.89 3.55 -21.51
CA VAL A 12 -7.15 4.99 -21.60
C VAL A 12 -7.80 5.49 -20.32
N ALA A 13 -8.82 4.81 -19.79
CA ALA A 13 -9.48 5.19 -18.54
C ALA A 13 -8.52 5.21 -17.34
N ILE A 14 -7.60 4.23 -17.23
CA ILE A 14 -6.52 4.24 -16.22
C ILE A 14 -5.68 5.50 -16.38
N HIS A 15 -5.22 5.77 -17.61
CA HIS A 15 -4.36 6.92 -17.89
C HIS A 15 -5.05 8.26 -17.62
N GLU A 16 -6.32 8.41 -17.98
CA GLU A 16 -7.12 9.60 -17.68
C GLU A 16 -7.29 9.80 -16.18
N THR A 17 -7.53 8.71 -15.44
CA THR A 17 -7.58 8.71 -13.97
C THR A 17 -6.24 9.17 -13.39
N GLU A 18 -5.12 8.61 -13.84
CA GLU A 18 -3.78 9.05 -13.42
C GLU A 18 -3.54 10.54 -13.70
N VAL A 19 -3.96 11.03 -14.88
CA VAL A 19 -3.83 12.44 -15.25
C VAL A 19 -4.66 13.35 -14.34
N SER A 20 -5.88 12.94 -13.98
CA SER A 20 -6.74 13.71 -13.07
C SER A 20 -6.15 13.81 -11.65
N LEU A 21 -5.49 12.74 -11.18
CA LEU A 21 -4.87 12.65 -9.86
C LEU A 21 -3.58 13.49 -9.73
N LYS A 22 -2.95 13.87 -10.85
CA LYS A 22 -1.73 14.68 -10.82
C LYS A 22 -1.97 16.03 -10.14
N ASN A 23 -1.00 16.44 -9.33
CA ASN A 23 -1.01 17.68 -8.54
C ASN A 23 -2.10 17.74 -7.46
N TYR A 24 -2.52 16.59 -6.92
CA TYR A 24 -3.44 16.51 -5.78
C TYR A 24 -4.83 17.16 -6.03
N LYS A 25 -5.27 17.31 -7.29
CA LYS A 25 -6.57 17.91 -7.61
C LYS A 25 -7.75 17.15 -7.01
N GLU A 26 -7.65 15.82 -7.04
CA GLU A 26 -8.67 14.91 -6.51
C GLU A 26 -8.44 14.55 -5.04
N TYR A 27 -7.57 15.28 -4.32
CA TYR A 27 -7.23 14.94 -2.94
C TYR A 27 -8.46 14.91 -2.03
N ASP A 28 -9.32 15.92 -2.13
CA ASP A 28 -10.53 15.99 -1.29
C ASP A 28 -11.50 14.86 -1.60
N ASP A 29 -11.60 14.43 -2.87
CA ASP A 29 -12.39 13.26 -3.26
C ASP A 29 -11.79 11.97 -2.70
N VAL A 30 -10.48 11.75 -2.83
CA VAL A 30 -9.80 10.58 -2.26
C VAL A 30 -10.03 10.49 -0.74
N ILE A 31 -9.94 11.61 -0.01
CA ILE A 31 -10.23 11.65 1.43
C ILE A 31 -11.71 11.34 1.70
N ASN A 32 -12.63 11.87 0.91
CA ASN A 32 -14.06 11.59 1.01
C ASN A 32 -14.36 10.09 0.83
N ILE A 33 -13.75 9.46 -0.18
CA ILE A 33 -13.92 8.03 -0.43
C ILE A 33 -13.39 7.20 0.75
N PHE A 34 -12.26 7.58 1.38
CA PHE A 34 -11.81 6.88 2.59
C PHE A 34 -12.80 6.98 3.75
N ASP A 35 -13.46 8.13 3.94
CA ASP A 35 -14.50 8.28 4.95
C ASP A 35 -15.71 7.36 4.65
N LYS A 36 -16.15 7.31 3.39
CA LYS A 36 -17.21 6.38 2.96
C LYS A 36 -16.81 4.91 3.15
N ILE A 37 -15.57 4.53 2.87
CA ILE A 37 -15.06 3.16 3.10
C ILE A 37 -15.15 2.80 4.59
N LYS A 38 -14.73 3.69 5.49
CA LYS A 38 -14.82 3.47 6.94
C LYS A 38 -16.25 3.27 7.41
N LYS A 39 -17.18 4.04 6.84
CA LYS A 39 -18.63 3.95 7.12
C LYS A 39 -19.33 2.81 6.38
N LYS A 40 -18.62 2.11 5.48
CA LYS A 40 -19.17 1.10 4.57
C LYS A 40 -20.29 1.65 3.67
N GLU A 41 -20.14 2.91 3.25
CA GLU A 41 -21.04 3.64 2.35
C GLU A 41 -20.57 3.58 0.89
N VAL A 42 -19.80 2.54 0.55
CA VAL A 42 -19.37 2.19 -0.82
C VAL A 42 -19.92 0.81 -1.19
N PRO A 43 -20.13 0.51 -2.48
CA PRO A 43 -20.71 -0.77 -2.92
C PRO A 43 -19.93 -2.01 -2.44
N ASP A 44 -18.60 -1.96 -2.52
CA ASP A 44 -17.70 -3.04 -2.12
C ASP A 44 -16.50 -2.44 -1.35
N PRO A 45 -16.51 -2.43 -0.01
CA PRO A 45 -15.46 -1.78 0.77
C PRO A 45 -14.03 -2.31 0.54
N PRO A 46 -13.77 -3.63 0.46
CA PRO A 46 -12.47 -4.15 0.03
C PRO A 46 -11.98 -3.59 -1.31
N LEU A 47 -12.81 -3.70 -2.35
CA LEU A 47 -12.46 -3.25 -3.70
C LEU A 47 -12.20 -1.74 -3.76
N TYR A 48 -13.05 -0.95 -3.11
CA TYR A 48 -12.86 0.50 -3.03
C TYR A 48 -11.64 0.88 -2.18
N LEU A 49 -11.26 0.07 -1.18
CA LEU A 49 -10.02 0.28 -0.43
C LEU A 49 -8.80 0.08 -1.33
N GLU A 50 -8.71 -1.02 -2.09
CA GLU A 50 -7.64 -1.27 -3.06
C GLU A 50 -7.52 -0.10 -4.05
N TRP A 51 -8.64 0.26 -4.68
CA TRP A 51 -8.71 1.33 -5.67
C TRP A 51 -8.32 2.69 -5.08
N ASN A 52 -8.85 3.06 -3.91
CA ASN A 52 -8.61 4.39 -3.35
C ASN A 52 -7.22 4.55 -2.72
N ILE A 53 -6.62 3.47 -2.22
CA ILE A 53 -5.20 3.44 -1.83
C ILE A 53 -4.32 3.64 -3.07
N TRP A 54 -4.63 2.99 -4.19
CA TRP A 54 -3.93 3.22 -5.45
C TRP A 54 -4.04 4.68 -5.91
N ARG A 55 -5.25 5.26 -5.90
CA ARG A 55 -5.46 6.69 -6.24
C ARG A 55 -4.58 7.60 -5.37
N ALA A 56 -4.52 7.34 -4.07
CA ALA A 56 -3.70 8.10 -3.13
C ALA A 56 -2.20 8.04 -3.46
N LEU A 57 -1.70 6.86 -3.82
CA LEU A 57 -0.29 6.64 -4.17
C LEU A 57 0.06 7.23 -5.54
N VAL A 58 -0.87 7.18 -6.50
CA VAL A 58 -0.75 7.88 -7.78
C VAL A 58 -0.63 9.39 -7.56
N MET A 59 -1.41 9.99 -6.63
CA MET A 59 -1.31 11.43 -6.33
C MET A 59 0.07 11.84 -5.80
N MET A 60 0.73 10.99 -5.00
CA MET A 60 2.09 11.26 -4.52
C MET A 60 3.12 11.33 -5.65
N ASN A 61 2.84 10.71 -6.79
CA ASN A 61 3.48 10.85 -8.11
C ASN A 61 4.99 11.11 -8.14
N TYR A 62 5.83 10.09 -7.91
CA TYR A 62 7.27 10.09 -8.31
C TYR A 62 7.78 8.66 -8.62
N ALA A 63 6.86 7.73 -8.85
CA ALA A 63 7.16 6.38 -9.27
C ALA A 63 7.34 6.32 -10.80
N LYS A 64 8.08 5.32 -11.27
CA LYS A 64 8.13 4.94 -12.69
C LYS A 64 6.80 4.31 -13.11
N GLU A 65 6.20 3.53 -12.21
CA GLU A 65 4.92 2.86 -12.44
C GLU A 65 4.19 2.67 -11.09
N VAL A 66 2.87 2.85 -11.09
CA VAL A 66 1.97 2.53 -9.98
C VAL A 66 0.88 1.61 -10.51
N LYS A 67 1.05 0.30 -10.37
CA LYS A 67 0.16 -0.70 -10.95
C LYS A 67 -0.82 -1.22 -9.90
N GLY A 68 -2.10 -0.90 -10.02
CA GLY A 68 -3.17 -1.58 -9.30
C GLY A 68 -3.53 -2.90 -9.98
N ASN A 69 -3.66 -3.99 -9.22
CA ASN A 69 -4.01 -5.31 -9.75
C ASN A 69 -5.52 -5.59 -9.74
N PHE A 70 -6.35 -4.61 -9.34
CA PHE A 70 -7.79 -4.59 -9.55
C PHE A 70 -8.15 -4.27 -11.01
N SER A 71 -9.40 -4.57 -11.41
CA SER A 71 -9.93 -4.15 -12.72
C SER A 71 -10.86 -2.95 -12.58
N ILE A 72 -10.87 -2.05 -13.57
CA ILE A 72 -11.81 -0.91 -13.66
C ILE A 72 -12.72 -1.02 -14.89
N ASP A 73 -13.85 -0.33 -14.86
CA ASP A 73 -14.71 -0.11 -16.02
C ASP A 73 -14.26 1.11 -16.86
N LEU A 74 -15.08 1.45 -17.87
CA LEU A 74 -14.81 2.57 -18.79
C LEU A 74 -14.97 3.95 -18.13
N ASP A 75 -15.66 4.03 -16.99
CA ASP A 75 -15.89 5.26 -16.24
C ASP A 75 -14.87 5.43 -15.10
N GLY A 76 -13.89 4.52 -14.99
CA GLY A 76 -12.84 4.56 -13.97
C GLY A 76 -13.24 3.92 -12.63
N VAL A 77 -14.39 3.26 -12.57
CA VAL A 77 -14.93 2.63 -11.35
C VAL A 77 -14.36 1.23 -11.19
N PRO A 78 -13.94 0.82 -9.98
CA PRO A 78 -13.38 -0.51 -9.77
C PRO A 78 -14.46 -1.61 -9.85
N LEU A 79 -14.12 -2.74 -10.49
CA LEU A 79 -15.02 -3.87 -10.76
C LEU A 79 -14.68 -5.14 -9.99
N ASN A 80 -13.40 -5.50 -9.87
CA ASN A 80 -12.94 -6.71 -9.19
C ASN A 80 -11.63 -6.43 -8.50
N THR A 81 -11.42 -7.06 -7.34
CA THR A 81 -10.18 -7.01 -6.57
C THR A 81 -9.04 -7.69 -7.32
N ALA A 82 -7.82 -7.55 -6.79
CA ALA A 82 -6.68 -8.32 -7.27
C ALA A 82 -6.98 -9.82 -7.33
N LEU A 83 -6.45 -10.47 -8.39
CA LEU A 83 -6.48 -11.92 -8.49
C LEU A 83 -5.63 -12.53 -7.36
N GLY A 84 -5.97 -13.74 -6.92
CA GLY A 84 -5.14 -14.42 -5.92
C GLY A 84 -3.69 -14.61 -6.39
N ASN A 85 -2.74 -14.64 -5.44
CA ASN A 85 -1.31 -14.90 -5.66
C ASN A 85 -0.50 -13.75 -6.30
N ILE A 86 -1.03 -12.53 -6.27
CA ILE A 86 -0.34 -11.27 -6.58
C ILE A 86 -0.69 -10.21 -5.51
N PRO A 87 0.15 -9.19 -5.28
CA PRO A 87 -0.18 -8.07 -4.40
C PRO A 87 -1.34 -7.23 -4.94
N ASP A 88 -2.00 -6.44 -4.09
CA ASP A 88 -3.05 -5.52 -4.54
C ASP A 88 -2.50 -4.39 -5.42
N ILE A 89 -1.35 -3.83 -5.04
CA ILE A 89 -0.68 -2.75 -5.78
C ILE A 89 0.83 -3.01 -5.83
N GLU A 90 1.43 -2.77 -6.99
CA GLU A 90 2.88 -2.85 -7.22
C GLU A 90 3.40 -1.49 -7.70
N ILE A 91 4.41 -0.95 -7.03
CA ILE A 91 4.97 0.37 -7.32
C ILE A 91 6.47 0.26 -7.59
N GLU A 92 6.90 0.78 -8.73
CA GLU A 92 8.29 0.82 -9.13
C GLU A 92 8.86 2.23 -8.97
N TYR A 93 9.86 2.40 -8.11
CA TYR A 93 10.63 3.63 -8.00
C TYR A 93 12.02 3.45 -8.60
N GLU A 94 12.77 4.55 -8.71
CA GLU A 94 14.19 4.45 -8.95
C GLU A 94 14.90 3.88 -7.72
N GLY A 95 15.45 2.67 -7.85
CA GLY A 95 16.30 2.04 -6.83
C GLY A 95 15.58 1.22 -5.75
N PHE A 96 14.24 1.12 -5.78
CA PHE A 96 13.46 0.25 -4.88
C PHE A 96 12.05 -0.02 -5.43
N LYS A 97 11.38 -1.01 -4.86
CA LYS A 97 9.96 -1.31 -5.14
C LYS A 97 9.13 -1.27 -3.85
N VAL A 98 7.86 -0.91 -3.97
CA VAL A 98 6.88 -1.01 -2.88
C VAL A 98 5.71 -1.83 -3.38
N ILE A 99 5.37 -2.91 -2.70
CA ILE A 99 4.05 -3.52 -2.84
C ILE A 99 3.12 -2.98 -1.77
N VAL A 100 1.84 -2.93 -2.05
CA VAL A 100 0.81 -2.59 -1.07
C VAL A 100 -0.19 -3.72 -1.01
N GLU A 101 -0.51 -4.11 0.21
CA GLU A 101 -1.53 -5.11 0.53
C GLU A 101 -2.53 -4.41 1.45
N VAL A 102 -3.82 -4.53 1.15
CA VAL A 102 -4.87 -3.87 1.87
C VAL A 102 -5.92 -4.87 2.33
N THR A 103 -6.58 -4.58 3.45
CA THR A 103 -7.64 -5.47 3.91
C THR A 103 -8.69 -4.72 4.71
N MET A 104 -9.95 -5.12 4.56
CA MET A 104 -11.04 -4.74 5.47
C MET A 104 -11.19 -5.73 6.62
N SER A 105 -10.43 -6.84 6.63
CA SER A 105 -10.43 -7.83 7.72
C SER A 105 -9.91 -7.22 9.01
N SER A 106 -10.42 -7.70 10.15
CA SER A 106 -10.04 -7.24 11.48
C SER A 106 -10.01 -8.40 12.48
N GLY A 107 -9.41 -8.16 13.65
CA GLY A 107 -9.25 -9.19 14.70
C GLY A 107 -8.44 -10.39 14.20
N ASN A 108 -8.68 -11.56 14.77
CA ASN A 108 -7.94 -12.79 14.43
C ASN A 108 -8.07 -13.18 12.96
N LYS A 109 -9.22 -12.91 12.34
CA LYS A 109 -9.45 -13.18 10.92
C LYS A 109 -8.47 -12.43 10.02
N GLN A 110 -8.04 -11.24 10.40
CA GLN A 110 -7.00 -10.52 9.66
C GLN A 110 -5.67 -11.28 9.67
N TYR A 111 -5.26 -11.80 10.83
CA TYR A 111 -4.04 -12.62 10.88
C TYR A 111 -4.18 -13.89 10.04
N GLU A 112 -5.32 -14.59 10.14
CA GLU A 112 -5.59 -15.82 9.40
C GLU A 112 -5.57 -15.61 7.88
N MET A 113 -6.13 -14.48 7.42
CA MET A 113 -6.24 -14.18 5.99
C MET A 113 -4.98 -13.57 5.41
N GLU A 114 -4.29 -12.71 6.15
CA GLU A 114 -3.24 -11.86 5.58
C GLU A 114 -1.82 -12.29 5.97
N GLY A 115 -1.64 -13.07 7.04
CA GLY A 115 -0.30 -13.43 7.53
C GLY A 115 0.55 -14.13 6.47
N GLU A 116 0.05 -15.24 5.92
CA GLU A 116 0.76 -15.98 4.87
C GLU A 116 0.78 -15.25 3.53
N PRO A 117 -0.36 -14.74 3.00
CA PRO A 117 -0.37 -14.20 1.64
C PRO A 117 0.52 -12.98 1.46
N VAL A 118 0.48 -12.03 2.41
CA VAL A 118 1.31 -10.82 2.39
C VAL A 118 2.79 -11.18 2.36
N ALA A 119 3.23 -12.12 3.21
CA ALA A 119 4.61 -12.56 3.27
C ALA A 119 5.05 -13.30 1.99
N ARG A 120 4.15 -14.13 1.42
CA ARG A 120 4.40 -14.85 0.17
C ARG A 120 4.49 -13.89 -1.03
N HIS A 121 3.59 -12.92 -1.12
CA HIS A 121 3.60 -11.91 -2.19
C HIS A 121 4.89 -11.07 -2.12
N PHE A 122 5.26 -10.60 -0.92
CA PHE A 122 6.55 -9.95 -0.68
C PHE A 122 7.72 -10.80 -1.17
N GLY A 123 7.78 -12.08 -0.75
CA GLY A 123 8.87 -12.98 -1.11
C GLY A 123 9.01 -13.20 -2.62
N LYS A 124 7.88 -13.38 -3.32
CA LYS A 124 7.83 -13.56 -4.77
C LYS A 124 8.42 -12.36 -5.50
N ILE A 125 8.02 -11.14 -5.12
CA ILE A 125 8.56 -9.91 -5.72
C ILE A 125 10.02 -9.71 -5.33
N GLN A 126 10.40 -9.98 -4.08
CA GLN A 126 11.78 -9.86 -3.61
C GLN A 126 12.74 -10.83 -4.31
N HIS A 127 12.33 -12.07 -4.58
CA HIS A 127 13.16 -13.04 -5.32
C HIS A 127 13.39 -12.61 -6.77
N GLY A 128 12.40 -11.97 -7.40
CA GLY A 128 12.49 -11.47 -8.77
C GLY A 128 13.15 -10.09 -8.90
N SER A 129 13.48 -9.43 -7.79
CA SER A 129 13.95 -8.04 -7.78
C SER A 129 15.45 -7.95 -7.51
N THR A 130 16.13 -7.10 -8.27
CA THR A 130 17.54 -6.71 -8.04
C THR A 130 17.68 -5.52 -7.10
N VAL A 131 16.55 -4.87 -6.77
CA VAL A 131 16.47 -3.74 -5.84
C VAL A 131 15.67 -4.13 -4.59
N PRO A 132 15.83 -3.42 -3.46
CA PRO A 132 15.05 -3.67 -2.25
C PRO A 132 13.55 -3.58 -2.51
N VAL A 133 12.80 -4.51 -1.93
CA VAL A 133 11.34 -4.49 -1.90
C VAL A 133 10.88 -4.16 -0.49
N TYR A 134 9.85 -3.33 -0.39
CA TYR A 134 9.09 -3.04 0.83
C TYR A 134 7.63 -3.44 0.60
N CYS A 135 6.91 -3.72 1.68
CA CYS A 135 5.48 -3.93 1.67
C CYS A 135 4.83 -2.93 2.62
N LEU A 136 3.84 -2.19 2.15
CA LEU A 136 2.96 -1.39 2.99
C LEU A 136 1.67 -2.18 3.21
N PHE A 137 1.36 -2.52 4.45
CA PHE A 137 0.14 -3.25 4.80
C PHE A 137 -0.88 -2.29 5.42
N VAL A 138 -2.02 -2.06 4.77
CA VAL A 138 -3.00 -1.05 5.19
C VAL A 138 -4.35 -1.68 5.53
N ALA A 139 -4.87 -1.39 6.72
CA ALA A 139 -6.22 -1.82 7.11
C ALA A 139 -6.91 -0.75 7.96
N PRO A 140 -8.24 -0.74 8.10
CA PRO A 140 -8.93 0.17 9.03
C PRO A 140 -8.33 0.13 10.44
N ARG A 141 -7.99 -1.08 10.91
CA ARG A 141 -7.23 -1.32 12.14
C ARG A 141 -6.31 -2.51 11.96
N ILE A 142 -5.06 -2.39 12.39
CA ILE A 142 -4.13 -3.52 12.46
C ILE A 142 -4.47 -4.35 13.71
N SER A 143 -4.69 -5.64 13.53
CA SER A 143 -4.90 -6.60 14.62
C SER A 143 -3.57 -6.92 15.32
N GLU A 144 -3.64 -7.24 16.61
CA GLU A 144 -2.47 -7.64 17.41
C GLU A 144 -1.74 -8.83 16.78
N GLY A 145 -2.49 -9.85 16.32
CA GLY A 145 -1.92 -11.03 15.66
C GLY A 145 -1.17 -10.71 14.37
N ALA A 146 -1.74 -9.88 13.49
CA ALA A 146 -1.06 -9.48 12.26
C ALA A 146 0.18 -8.62 12.56
N LEU A 147 0.07 -7.69 13.50
CA LEU A 147 1.17 -6.82 13.91
C LEU A 147 2.35 -7.63 14.47
N ALA A 148 2.09 -8.53 15.42
CA ALA A 148 3.11 -9.41 16.01
C ALA A 148 3.74 -10.34 14.96
N HIS A 149 2.94 -10.84 14.01
CA HIS A 149 3.44 -11.67 12.92
C HIS A 149 4.43 -10.90 12.03
N PHE A 150 4.03 -9.73 11.52
CA PHE A 150 4.88 -8.92 10.64
C PHE A 150 6.12 -8.40 11.38
N PHE A 151 5.98 -8.05 12.66
CA PHE A 151 7.11 -7.68 13.50
C PHE A 151 8.20 -8.77 13.51
N ASN A 152 7.80 -10.02 13.73
CA ASN A 152 8.72 -11.15 13.77
C ASN A 152 9.29 -11.51 12.38
N LEU A 153 8.48 -11.49 11.32
CA LEU A 153 8.95 -11.77 9.95
C LEU A 153 10.02 -10.77 9.48
N ASN A 154 9.93 -9.52 9.91
CA ASN A 154 10.95 -8.52 9.62
C ASN A 154 12.29 -8.80 10.35
N ARG A 155 12.28 -9.57 11.45
CA ARG A 155 13.47 -9.83 12.29
C ARG A 155 14.17 -11.14 11.94
N PHE A 156 13.42 -12.14 11.50
CA PHE A 156 13.96 -13.46 11.18
C PHE A 156 14.12 -13.67 9.69
N ASN A 157 15.21 -14.32 9.31
CA ASN A 157 15.44 -14.67 7.91
C ASN A 157 14.61 -15.91 7.56
N THR A 158 13.63 -15.73 6.69
CA THR A 158 12.82 -16.83 6.15
C THR A 158 13.06 -16.92 4.64
N LYS A 159 13.80 -17.94 4.21
CA LYS A 159 14.14 -18.16 2.79
C LYS A 159 12.93 -18.15 1.86
N ALA A 160 11.81 -18.73 2.31
CA ALA A 160 10.55 -18.76 1.57
C ALA A 160 10.00 -17.35 1.25
N TYR A 161 10.32 -16.35 2.07
CA TYR A 161 9.88 -14.96 1.92
C TYR A 161 11.00 -14.03 1.42
N GLY A 162 12.07 -14.58 0.85
CA GLY A 162 13.16 -13.77 0.31
C GLY A 162 14.11 -13.18 1.34
N GLY A 163 14.09 -13.71 2.58
CA GLY A 163 14.95 -13.27 3.66
C GLY A 163 14.16 -12.71 4.84
N LYS A 164 14.70 -11.67 5.46
CA LYS A 164 13.94 -10.82 6.38
C LYS A 164 12.96 -9.99 5.56
N THR A 165 11.69 -9.98 5.94
CA THR A 165 10.70 -9.16 5.24
C THR A 165 10.90 -7.67 5.53
N ARG A 166 10.25 -6.81 4.75
CA ARG A 166 10.18 -5.36 4.99
C ARG A 166 8.74 -4.87 4.95
N ILE A 167 7.89 -5.47 5.79
CA ILE A 167 6.46 -5.16 5.88
C ILE A 167 6.28 -4.05 6.91
N VAL A 168 5.66 -2.94 6.51
CA VAL A 168 5.34 -1.79 7.37
C VAL A 168 3.81 -1.71 7.48
N PRO A 169 3.23 -2.02 8.66
CA PRO A 169 1.79 -1.92 8.85
C PRO A 169 1.38 -0.47 9.15
N MET A 170 0.27 -0.02 8.58
CA MET A 170 -0.37 1.25 8.90
C MET A 170 -1.88 1.07 9.03
N SER A 171 -2.47 1.68 10.07
CA SER A 171 -3.92 1.87 10.06
C SER A 171 -4.33 2.81 8.92
N LEU A 172 -5.60 2.75 8.52
CA LEU A 172 -6.11 3.64 7.48
C LEU A 172 -6.00 5.13 7.89
N ASP A 173 -6.15 5.43 9.18
CA ASP A 173 -5.93 6.78 9.71
C ASP A 173 -4.48 7.24 9.57
N GLN A 174 -3.53 6.35 9.89
CA GLN A 174 -2.10 6.60 9.71
C GLN A 174 -1.75 6.81 8.23
N PHE A 175 -2.30 5.98 7.34
CA PHE A 175 -2.12 6.14 5.91
C PHE A 175 -2.67 7.47 5.38
N ILE A 176 -3.88 7.87 5.80
CA ILE A 176 -4.46 9.16 5.42
C ILE A 176 -3.55 10.31 5.89
N ALA A 177 -3.08 10.27 7.15
CA ALA A 177 -2.14 11.25 7.67
C ALA A 177 -0.82 11.27 6.88
N PHE A 178 -0.28 10.09 6.54
CA PHE A 178 0.92 9.93 5.73
C PHE A 178 0.80 10.63 4.36
N ILE A 179 -0.30 10.40 3.63
CA ILE A 179 -0.58 11.06 2.35
C ILE A 179 -0.80 12.57 2.53
N THR A 180 -1.49 12.98 3.59
CA THR A 180 -1.74 14.40 3.91
C THR A 180 -0.43 15.15 4.12
N ILE A 181 0.52 14.56 4.84
CA ILE A 181 1.86 15.13 5.06
C ILE A 181 2.64 15.20 3.74
N ALA A 182 2.57 14.16 2.89
CA ALA A 182 3.17 14.16 1.56
C ALA A 182 2.74 15.39 0.75
N LYS A 183 1.43 15.63 0.71
CA LYS A 183 0.80 16.76 0.00
C LYS A 183 1.26 18.09 0.57
N ASN A 184 1.14 18.27 1.88
CA ASN A 184 1.41 19.56 2.54
C ASN A 184 2.90 19.93 2.49
N SER A 185 3.78 18.94 2.59
CA SER A 185 5.23 19.13 2.49
C SER A 185 5.75 19.18 1.04
N ARG A 186 4.85 19.10 0.04
CA ARG A 186 5.20 19.06 -1.39
C ARG A 186 6.28 18.00 -1.68
N PHE A 187 6.08 16.79 -1.15
CA PHE A 187 6.93 15.64 -1.40
C PHE A 187 7.31 15.57 -2.88
N ASN A 188 8.60 15.48 -3.18
CA ASN A 188 9.11 15.57 -4.54
C ASN A 188 10.25 14.60 -4.86
N HIS A 189 10.64 13.75 -3.91
CA HIS A 189 11.79 12.88 -4.04
C HIS A 189 11.52 11.48 -3.45
N PRO A 190 11.48 10.42 -4.27
CA PRO A 190 11.17 9.07 -3.81
C PRO A 190 12.22 8.49 -2.84
N GLY A 191 13.45 9.02 -2.86
CA GLY A 191 14.48 8.67 -1.87
C GLY A 191 14.11 8.99 -0.42
N ILE A 192 13.25 9.99 -0.19
CA ILE A 192 12.73 10.32 1.15
C ILE A 192 11.82 9.20 1.64
N LEU A 193 10.91 8.71 0.79
CA LEU A 193 10.06 7.54 1.09
C LEU A 193 10.91 6.30 1.42
N LYS A 194 11.94 6.03 0.60
CA LYS A 194 12.85 4.91 0.86
C LYS A 194 13.53 5.04 2.22
N THR A 195 14.07 6.22 2.53
CA THR A 195 14.73 6.50 3.82
C THR A 195 13.77 6.30 5.00
N TYR A 196 12.53 6.77 4.86
CA TYR A 196 11.50 6.57 5.88
C TYR A 196 11.19 5.08 6.09
N LEU A 197 10.98 4.31 5.02
CA LEU A 197 10.73 2.87 5.12
C LEU A 197 11.93 2.12 5.71
N ASP A 198 13.16 2.48 5.33
CA ASP A 198 14.38 1.93 5.94
C ASP A 198 14.46 2.22 7.44
N LEU A 199 14.07 3.43 7.87
CA LEU A 199 14.01 3.78 9.28
C LEU A 199 13.00 2.91 10.03
N MET A 200 11.80 2.70 9.47
CA MET A 200 10.77 1.85 10.09
C MET A 200 11.23 0.39 10.24
N ILE A 201 11.95 -0.14 9.25
CA ILE A 201 12.56 -1.48 9.33
C ILE A 201 13.74 -1.50 10.31
N THR A 202 14.55 -0.45 10.39
CA THR A 202 15.65 -0.37 11.36
C THR A 202 15.11 -0.33 12.79
N ASN A 203 14.08 0.49 13.04
CA ASN A 203 13.38 0.58 14.32
C ASN A 203 12.79 -0.76 14.74
N ASN A 204 12.18 -1.49 13.80
CA ASN A 204 11.68 -2.84 14.05
C ASN A 204 12.75 -3.78 14.62
N GLN A 205 14.04 -3.63 14.26
CA GLN A 205 15.13 -4.47 14.78
C GLN A 205 15.63 -4.02 16.15
N SER A 206 15.42 -2.76 16.54
CA SER A 206 16.01 -2.17 17.74
C SER A 206 15.08 -2.15 18.95
N VAL A 207 13.77 -2.24 18.74
CA VAL A 207 12.78 -2.26 19.82
C VAL A 207 12.43 -3.68 20.27
N ASP A 208 11.88 -3.77 21.48
CA ASP A 208 11.60 -5.04 22.17
C ASP A 208 10.35 -5.75 21.64
N ASP A 209 9.30 -4.99 21.31
CA ASP A 209 8.01 -5.53 20.89
C ASP A 209 7.33 -4.73 19.78
N GLU A 210 6.31 -5.35 19.20
CA GLU A 210 5.55 -4.84 18.07
C GLU A 210 4.67 -3.62 18.41
N VAL A 211 4.30 -3.43 19.68
CA VAL A 211 3.50 -2.30 20.13
C VAL A 211 4.36 -1.03 20.14
N ILE A 212 5.57 -1.12 20.68
CA ILE A 212 6.55 -0.01 20.64
C ILE A 212 6.88 0.32 19.19
N TRP A 213 7.09 -0.69 18.34
CA TRP A 213 7.36 -0.47 16.91
C TRP A 213 6.20 0.26 16.21
N PHE A 214 4.97 -0.17 16.43
CA PHE A 214 3.79 0.46 15.83
C PHE A 214 3.56 1.89 16.33
N GLN A 215 3.85 2.15 17.60
CA GLN A 215 3.83 3.50 18.16
C GLN A 215 4.90 4.40 17.50
N GLN A 216 6.10 3.89 17.24
CA GLN A 216 7.13 4.64 16.52
C GLN A 216 6.74 4.93 15.06
N ILE A 217 6.07 4.00 14.39
CA ILE A 217 5.47 4.27 13.06
C ILE A 217 4.52 5.46 13.19
N ASN A 218 3.58 5.40 14.13
CA ASN A 218 2.61 6.47 14.37
C ASN A 218 3.28 7.84 14.60
N ASP A 219 4.24 7.89 15.52
CA ASP A 219 4.86 9.15 15.97
C ASP A 219 5.80 9.75 14.92
N SER A 220 6.27 8.94 13.98
CA SER A 220 7.14 9.38 12.89
C SER A 220 6.38 10.03 11.72
N ILE A 221 5.09 9.73 11.54
CA ILE A 221 4.29 10.21 10.39
C ILE A 221 4.31 11.74 10.25
N PRO A 222 4.14 12.56 11.30
CA PRO A 222 4.15 14.02 11.14
C PRO A 222 5.44 14.59 10.52
N ALA A 223 6.55 13.85 10.57
CA ALA A 223 7.87 14.29 10.10
C ALA A 223 8.45 13.41 8.98
N TRP A 224 7.68 12.48 8.38
CA TRP A 224 8.25 11.46 7.48
C TRP A 224 8.87 12.02 6.20
N VAL A 225 8.47 13.22 5.76
CA VAL A 225 8.97 13.89 4.55
C VAL A 225 10.26 14.70 4.80
N ASN A 226 10.67 14.85 6.06
CA ASN A 226 11.79 15.71 6.46
C ASN A 226 13.15 14.99 6.47
#